data_AF-A0A5D6YFZ8-F1
#
_entry.id   AF-A0A5D6YFZ8-F1
#
_cell.length_a   1.000
_cell.length_b   1.000
_cell.length_c   1.000
_cell.angle_alpha   90.00
_cell.angle_beta   90.00
_cell.angle_gamma   90.00
#
_symmetry.space_group_name_H-M   'P 1'
#
loop_
_entity.id
_entity.type
_entity.pdbx_description
1 polymer ?
#
loop_
_entity_poly.entity_id
_entity_poly.type
_entity_poly.pdbx_seq_one_letter_code
_entity_poly.pdbx_strand_id
1 'polypeptide(L)'
;MATPMIDVPVSARTPLVTRSSELVAASTLQQRAFDSWEQFHEHLSAYGQRTAQLFSVRSATPAARRNEKVRKRKSASAAQLIPESFSHYVKTIACTHGGKPRPRSTGVRPNHQHRAIECPAQVLATVNVLRKAEARRKKIHEYMVENTAHDVKMKDVHNLLSKLNRTDGRS
;
A
#
# COMPACT_ATOMS: atom_id res chain seq x y z
N MET A 1 60.74 22.90 -20.20
CA MET A 1 60.82 22.10 -18.97
C MET A 1 59.45 21.49 -18.71
N ALA A 2 59.33 20.17 -18.86
CA ALA A 2 58.06 19.45 -18.70
C ALA A 2 57.91 19.00 -17.24
N THR A 3 56.80 19.36 -16.61
CA THR A 3 56.43 18.93 -15.25
C THR A 3 56.09 17.42 -15.26
N PRO A 4 56.62 16.61 -14.33
CA PRO A 4 56.23 15.20 -14.26
C PRO A 4 54.81 15.08 -13.69
N MET A 5 53.96 14.31 -14.37
CA MET A 5 52.70 13.85 -13.81
C MET A 5 52.98 12.75 -12.79
N ILE A 6 52.58 12.99 -11.55
CA ILE A 6 52.62 11.98 -10.49
C ILE A 6 51.35 11.14 -10.64
N ASP A 7 51.49 9.91 -11.12
CA ASP A 7 50.42 8.92 -11.09
C ASP A 7 50.16 8.51 -9.63
N VAL A 8 49.07 9.03 -9.06
CA VAL A 8 48.56 8.58 -7.76
C VAL A 8 47.76 7.30 -7.99
N PRO A 9 48.12 6.16 -7.38
CA PRO A 9 47.35 4.94 -7.53
C PRO A 9 45.97 5.14 -6.88
N VAL A 10 44.92 5.04 -7.71
CA VAL A 10 43.53 4.98 -7.23
C VAL A 10 43.37 3.66 -6.48
N SER A 11 43.59 3.70 -5.17
CA SER A 11 43.30 2.59 -4.28
C SER A 11 41.83 2.25 -4.39
N ALA A 12 41.53 1.10 -4.99
CA ALA A 12 40.19 0.54 -5.04
C ALA A 12 39.73 0.30 -3.60
N ARG A 13 38.93 1.23 -3.06
CA ARG A 13 38.25 1.03 -1.78
C ARG A 13 37.30 -0.13 -1.95
N THR A 14 37.71 -1.32 -1.52
CA THR A 14 36.83 -2.47 -1.35
C THR A 14 35.70 -2.04 -0.41
N PRO A 15 34.43 -2.06 -0.82
CA PRO A 15 33.35 -1.72 0.10
C PRO A 15 33.31 -2.80 1.19
N LEU A 16 33.58 -2.41 2.44
CA LEU A 16 33.49 -3.27 3.65
C LEU A 16 32.05 -3.71 3.99
N VAL A 17 31.09 -3.52 3.08
CA VAL A 17 29.70 -3.91 3.28
C VAL A 17 29.52 -5.35 2.80
N THR A 18 29.82 -6.30 3.69
CA THR A 18 29.44 -7.69 3.51
C THR A 18 27.90 -7.76 3.49
N ARG A 19 27.31 -8.18 2.37
CA ARG A 19 25.87 -8.43 2.27
C ARG A 19 25.52 -9.59 3.20
N SER A 20 24.85 -9.31 4.31
CA SER A 20 24.25 -10.36 5.13
C SER A 20 23.11 -11.02 4.35
N SER A 21 23.06 -12.35 4.37
CA SER A 21 21.95 -13.14 3.84
C SER A 21 20.77 -13.23 4.81
N GLU A 22 20.92 -12.69 6.02
CA GLU A 22 19.92 -12.78 7.07
C GLU A 22 18.81 -11.73 6.84
N LEU A 23 17.57 -12.20 6.75
CA LEU A 23 16.42 -11.33 6.62
C LEU A 23 16.07 -10.74 7.99
N VAL A 24 16.24 -9.42 8.13
CA VAL A 24 15.80 -8.71 9.34
C VAL A 24 14.31 -8.40 9.21
N ALA A 25 13.51 -8.88 10.17
CA ALA A 25 12.11 -8.56 10.24
C ALA A 25 11.92 -7.09 10.63
N ALA A 26 11.28 -6.31 9.76
CA ALA A 26 10.89 -4.94 10.07
C ALA A 26 9.68 -4.90 11.00
N SER A 27 9.61 -3.89 11.87
CA SER A 27 8.43 -3.62 12.71
C SER A 27 7.17 -3.48 11.86
N THR A 28 6.01 -3.86 12.37
CA THR A 28 4.74 -3.71 11.63
C THR A 28 4.31 -2.24 11.50
N LEU A 29 3.57 -1.93 10.43
CA LEU A 29 2.90 -0.62 10.28
C LEU A 29 1.80 -0.46 11.34
N GLN A 30 2.01 0.49 12.26
CA GLN A 30 1.11 0.77 13.38
C GLN A 30 -0.21 1.42 12.91
N GLN A 31 -0.15 2.35 11.95
CA GLN A 31 -1.33 3.00 11.39
C GLN A 31 -1.66 2.43 10.02
N ARG A 32 -2.92 2.03 9.84
CA ARG A 32 -3.43 1.40 8.59
C ARG A 32 -4.62 2.14 8.00
N ALA A 33 -4.92 3.32 8.53
CA ALA A 33 -6.07 4.14 8.19
C ALA A 33 -5.65 5.60 8.07
N PHE A 34 -5.99 6.23 6.94
CA PHE A 34 -5.60 7.61 6.62
C PHE A 34 -6.77 8.30 5.92
N ASP A 35 -6.85 9.62 6.10
CA ASP A 35 -7.92 10.42 5.49
C ASP A 35 -7.60 10.86 4.07
N SER A 36 -6.31 10.87 3.70
CA SER A 36 -5.83 11.24 2.38
C SER A 36 -4.65 10.36 1.96
N TRP A 37 -4.36 10.36 0.65
CA TRP A 37 -3.15 9.72 0.11
C TRP A 37 -1.87 10.38 0.62
N GLU A 38 -1.90 11.68 0.86
CA GLU A 38 -0.77 12.45 1.35
C GLU A 38 -0.34 12.00 2.74
N GLN A 39 -1.27 11.91 3.69
CA GLN A 39 -1.00 11.41 5.05
C GLN A 39 -0.45 9.98 5.03
N PHE A 40 -0.99 9.12 4.17
CA PHE A 40 -0.48 7.77 4.00
C PHE A 40 0.96 7.76 3.46
N HIS A 41 1.26 8.61 2.46
CA HIS A 41 2.60 8.69 1.88
C HIS A 41 3.64 9.26 2.86
N GLU A 42 3.24 10.26 3.66
CA GLU A 42 4.08 10.80 4.74
C GLU A 42 4.40 9.73 5.79
N HIS A 43 3.37 9.01 6.27
CA HIS A 43 3.54 7.92 7.22
C HIS A 43 4.43 6.80 6.66
N LEU A 44 4.22 6.42 5.40
CA LEU A 44 5.01 5.39 4.73
C LEU A 44 6.47 5.83 4.52
N SER A 45 6.71 7.11 4.23
CA SER A 45 8.05 7.68 4.12
C SER A 45 8.78 7.60 5.46
N ALA A 46 8.13 8.04 6.54
CA ALA A 46 8.70 7.96 7.89
C ALA A 46 8.96 6.50 8.32
N TYR A 47 8.04 5.59 8.00
CA TYR A 47 8.23 4.16 8.23
C TYR A 47 9.44 3.62 7.47
N GLY A 48 9.55 3.92 6.17
CA GLY A 48 10.66 3.49 5.34
C GLY A 48 12.02 3.99 5.81
N GLN A 49 12.09 5.23 6.33
CA GLN A 49 13.30 5.76 6.96
C GLN A 49 13.68 4.98 8.22
N ARG A 50 12.71 4.68 9.10
CA ARG A 50 12.96 3.91 10.33
C ARG A 50 13.40 2.47 10.06
N THR A 51 12.85 1.83 9.02
CA THR A 51 13.15 0.43 8.69
C THR A 51 14.24 0.27 7.63
N ALA A 52 14.85 1.38 7.18
CA ALA A 52 15.77 1.42 6.05
C ALA A 52 15.21 0.77 4.76
N GLN A 53 13.89 0.85 4.57
CA GLN A 53 13.19 0.34 3.40
C GLN A 53 12.73 1.51 2.51
N LEU A 54 13.20 1.54 1.28
CA LEU A 54 12.76 2.55 0.30
C LEU A 54 11.57 2.02 -0.49
N PHE A 55 10.40 2.67 -0.36
CA PHE A 55 9.17 2.27 -1.03
C PHE A 55 8.88 3.14 -2.27
N SER A 56 8.41 2.54 -3.35
CA SER A 56 7.96 3.24 -4.56
C SER A 56 6.63 2.67 -5.08
N VAL A 57 5.83 3.54 -5.72
CA VAL A 57 4.57 3.12 -6.34
C VAL A 57 4.88 2.24 -7.55
N ARG A 58 4.40 0.99 -7.52
CA ARG A 58 4.55 0.02 -8.62
C ARG A 58 3.42 0.09 -9.61
N SER A 59 2.21 0.25 -9.11
CA SER A 59 1.02 0.43 -9.93
C SER A 59 -0.04 1.20 -9.15
N ALA A 60 -0.90 1.89 -9.88
CA ALA A 60 -2.03 2.58 -9.31
C ALA A 60 -3.23 2.45 -10.24
N THR A 61 -4.42 2.22 -9.67
CA THR A 61 -5.65 2.21 -10.46
C THR A 61 -6.38 3.53 -10.25
N PRO A 62 -6.67 4.29 -11.32
CA PRO A 62 -7.42 5.53 -11.22
C PRO A 62 -8.81 5.32 -10.62
N ALA A 63 -9.25 6.27 -9.80
CA ALA A 63 -10.60 6.30 -9.23
C ALA A 63 -11.67 6.33 -10.33
N ALA A 64 -11.44 7.10 -11.40
CA ALA A 64 -12.32 7.18 -12.56
C ALA A 64 -12.59 5.81 -13.20
N ARG A 65 -11.53 5.01 -13.42
CA ARG A 65 -11.64 3.67 -14.01
C ARG A 65 -12.46 2.72 -13.12
N ARG A 66 -12.34 2.84 -11.79
CA ARG A 66 -13.20 2.09 -10.87
C ARG A 66 -14.64 2.58 -10.94
N ASN A 67 -14.85 3.90 -10.90
CA ASN A 67 -16.18 4.51 -10.89
C ASN A 67 -16.97 4.16 -12.17
N GLU A 68 -16.31 4.14 -13.32
CA GLU A 68 -16.92 3.68 -14.58
C GLU A 68 -17.43 2.23 -14.46
N LYS A 69 -16.61 1.33 -13.89
CA LYS A 69 -17.03 -0.06 -13.63
C LYS A 69 -18.19 -0.15 -12.64
N VAL A 70 -18.22 0.72 -11.62
CA VAL A 70 -19.33 0.76 -10.65
C VAL A 70 -20.62 1.20 -11.34
N ARG A 71 -20.58 2.27 -12.15
CA ARG A 71 -21.76 2.80 -12.87
C ARG A 71 -22.40 1.78 -13.82
N LYS A 72 -21.62 0.86 -14.39
CA LYS A 72 -22.13 -0.21 -15.28
C LYS A 72 -22.88 -1.33 -14.53
N ARG A 73 -22.91 -1.34 -13.19
CA ARG A 73 -23.62 -2.36 -12.40
C ARG A 73 -25.11 -2.00 -12.27
N LYS A 74 -26.00 -2.99 -12.35
CA LYS A 74 -27.46 -2.80 -12.23
C LYS A 74 -27.88 -2.16 -10.89
N SER A 75 -27.14 -2.41 -9.80
CA SER A 75 -27.40 -1.88 -8.45
C SER A 75 -26.41 -0.80 -8.03
N ALA A 76 -25.83 -0.07 -8.98
CA ALA A 76 -24.86 0.98 -8.69
C ALA A 76 -25.48 2.08 -7.82
N SER A 77 -24.75 2.50 -6.79
CA SER A 77 -25.13 3.65 -5.97
C SER A 77 -24.03 4.70 -6.01
N ALA A 78 -24.43 5.98 -6.02
CA ALA A 78 -23.49 7.10 -5.91
C ALA A 78 -22.61 6.99 -4.65
N ALA A 79 -23.11 6.41 -3.57
CA ALA A 79 -22.36 6.17 -2.33
C ALA A 79 -21.19 5.17 -2.48
N GLN A 80 -21.14 4.40 -3.58
CA GLN A 80 -20.04 3.48 -3.87
C GLN A 80 -18.95 4.10 -4.75
N LEU A 81 -19.20 5.30 -5.28
CA LEU A 81 -18.23 6.00 -6.13
C LEU A 81 -17.12 6.59 -5.25
N ILE A 82 -15.88 6.39 -5.70
CA ILE A 82 -14.71 7.02 -5.10
C ILE A 82 -14.79 8.52 -5.41
N PRO A 83 -14.64 9.41 -4.41
CA PRO A 83 -14.54 10.84 -4.67
C PRO A 83 -13.36 11.16 -5.60
N GLU A 84 -13.57 12.10 -6.53
CA GLU A 84 -12.55 12.48 -7.51
C GLU A 84 -11.27 13.03 -6.87
N SER A 85 -11.40 13.65 -5.69
CA SER A 85 -10.28 14.16 -4.88
C SER A 85 -9.22 13.11 -4.54
N PHE A 86 -9.58 11.82 -4.49
CA PHE A 86 -8.59 10.77 -4.21
C PHE A 86 -7.70 10.43 -5.41
N SER A 87 -8.07 10.81 -6.65
CA SER A 87 -7.42 10.49 -7.94
C SER A 87 -7.22 8.99 -8.25
N HIS A 88 -6.78 8.19 -7.29
CA HIS A 88 -6.50 6.77 -7.36
C HIS A 88 -7.34 6.01 -6.32
N TYR A 89 -7.91 4.88 -6.75
CA TYR A 89 -8.63 3.96 -5.87
C TYR A 89 -7.67 3.05 -5.08
N VAL A 90 -6.65 2.52 -5.76
CA VAL A 90 -5.67 1.61 -5.16
C VAL A 90 -4.29 1.97 -5.63
N LYS A 91 -3.31 1.86 -4.74
CA LYS A 91 -1.88 1.94 -5.05
C LYS A 91 -1.20 0.68 -4.50
N THR A 92 -0.50 -0.02 -5.38
CA THR A 92 0.42 -1.08 -5.00
C THR A 92 1.80 -0.47 -4.89
N ILE A 93 2.37 -0.53 -3.69
CA ILE A 93 3.66 0.06 -3.36
C ILE A 93 4.59 -1.09 -2.98
N ALA A 94 5.81 -1.07 -3.50
CA ALA A 94 6.80 -2.09 -3.18
C ALA A 94 8.13 -1.45 -2.82
N CYS A 95 8.91 -2.18 -2.04
CA CYS A 95 10.30 -1.83 -1.80
C CYS A 95 11.08 -1.77 -3.12
N THR A 96 11.97 -0.79 -3.29
CA THR A 96 12.86 -0.66 -4.47
C THR A 96 13.85 -1.81 -4.56
N HIS A 97 14.08 -2.48 -3.44
CA HIS A 97 14.87 -3.70 -3.34
C HIS A 97 14.08 -4.97 -3.68
N GLY A 98 12.79 -4.83 -4.01
CA GLY A 98 11.91 -5.95 -4.33
C GLY A 98 12.08 -6.49 -5.75
N GLY A 99 11.68 -7.76 -5.93
CA GLY A 99 11.72 -8.46 -7.21
C GLY A 99 13.08 -9.07 -7.55
N LYS A 100 13.10 -9.84 -8.64
CA LYS A 100 14.31 -10.50 -9.14
C LYS A 100 15.15 -9.54 -9.98
N PRO A 101 16.49 -9.65 -9.93
CA PRO A 101 17.33 -8.97 -10.88
C PRO A 101 16.99 -9.25 -12.33
N ARG A 102 16.84 -8.18 -13.12
CA ARG A 102 16.59 -8.25 -14.56
C ARG A 102 17.74 -7.56 -15.30
N PRO A 103 18.78 -8.30 -15.71
CA PRO A 103 19.81 -7.75 -16.58
C PRO A 103 19.16 -7.32 -17.91
N ARG A 104 19.46 -6.10 -18.35
CA ARG A 104 19.01 -5.56 -19.65
C ARG A 104 20.07 -5.67 -20.75
N SER A 105 21.25 -6.20 -20.42
CA SER A 105 22.36 -6.41 -21.35
C SER A 105 23.29 -7.52 -20.84
N THR A 106 23.99 -8.20 -21.74
CA THR A 106 25.08 -9.15 -21.43
C THR A 106 26.33 -8.45 -20.86
N GLY A 107 26.42 -7.12 -20.99
CA GLY A 107 27.55 -6.35 -20.49
C GLY A 107 27.57 -6.25 -18.97
N VAL A 108 28.62 -6.79 -18.36
CA VAL A 108 28.94 -6.61 -16.94
C VAL A 108 29.47 -5.18 -16.75
N ARG A 109 28.63 -4.28 -16.26
CA ARG A 109 29.09 -2.96 -15.81
C ARG A 109 29.51 -3.08 -14.34
N PRO A 110 30.81 -3.00 -14.00
CA PRO A 110 31.31 -3.30 -12.66
C PRO A 110 30.71 -2.43 -11.55
N ASN A 111 30.22 -1.23 -11.87
CA ASN A 111 29.65 -0.29 -10.89
C ASN A 111 28.11 -0.22 -10.85
N HIS A 112 27.38 -1.04 -11.62
CA HIS A 112 25.92 -1.06 -11.51
C HIS A 112 25.48 -2.09 -10.46
N GLN A 113 25.55 -1.70 -9.19
CA GLN A 113 25.03 -2.55 -8.11
C GLN A 113 23.52 -2.73 -8.28
N HIS A 114 23.10 -3.98 -8.49
CA HIS A 114 21.71 -4.32 -8.57
C HIS A 114 21.02 -4.02 -7.24
N ARG A 115 19.99 -3.16 -7.27
CA ARG A 115 19.24 -2.80 -6.06
C ARG A 115 18.31 -3.91 -5.62
N ALA A 116 17.75 -4.74 -6.51
CA ALA A 116 16.88 -5.80 -6.04
C ALA A 116 17.65 -6.93 -5.36
N ILE A 117 17.23 -7.23 -4.14
CA ILE A 117 17.68 -8.32 -3.26
C ILE A 117 16.47 -9.20 -2.89
N GLU A 118 15.47 -9.24 -3.77
CA GLU A 118 14.25 -10.02 -3.60
C GLU A 118 13.43 -9.65 -2.34
N CYS A 119 13.51 -8.39 -1.90
CA CYS A 119 12.75 -7.93 -0.75
C CYS A 119 11.23 -8.13 -0.96
N PRO A 120 10.53 -8.89 -0.10
CA PRO A 120 9.11 -9.20 -0.26
C PRO A 120 8.18 -8.05 0.20
N ALA A 121 8.74 -6.99 0.79
CA ALA A 121 7.96 -5.91 1.38
C ALA A 121 7.10 -5.17 0.33
N GLN A 122 5.79 -5.27 0.50
CA GLN A 122 4.79 -4.62 -0.34
C GLN A 122 3.63 -4.11 0.52
N VAL A 123 3.03 -3.01 0.09
CA VAL A 123 1.87 -2.38 0.71
C VAL A 123 0.80 -2.18 -0.36
N LEU A 124 -0.37 -2.75 -0.13
CA LEU A 124 -1.57 -2.49 -0.92
C LEU A 124 -2.46 -1.50 -0.18
N ALA A 125 -2.51 -0.26 -0.64
CA ALA A 125 -3.34 0.78 -0.06
C ALA A 125 -4.60 0.97 -0.92
N THR A 126 -5.79 0.97 -0.31
CA THR A 126 -7.07 1.12 -1.00
C THR A 126 -7.93 2.20 -0.36
N VAL A 127 -8.66 2.95 -1.19
CA VAL A 127 -9.67 3.91 -0.73
C VAL A 127 -10.98 3.17 -0.50
N ASN A 128 -11.35 3.02 0.77
CA ASN A 128 -12.62 2.39 1.14
C ASN A 128 -13.70 3.46 1.39
N VAL A 129 -14.58 3.67 0.42
CA VAL A 129 -15.70 4.62 0.55
C VAL A 129 -16.72 4.14 1.57
N LEU A 130 -16.91 2.82 1.72
CA LEU A 130 -17.89 2.25 2.64
C LEU A 130 -17.47 2.33 4.10
N ARG A 131 -16.15 2.43 4.40
CA ARG A 131 -15.68 2.59 5.78
C ARG A 131 -15.89 4.01 6.31
N LYS A 132 -15.98 5.02 5.43
CA LYS A 132 -16.47 6.37 5.78
C LYS A 132 -17.97 6.53 5.58
N ALA A 133 -18.55 5.80 4.63
CA ALA A 133 -19.97 5.85 4.31
C ALA A 133 -20.72 4.67 4.95
N GLU A 134 -20.51 4.42 6.26
CA GLU A 134 -21.22 3.40 7.07
C GLU A 134 -22.47 2.92 6.36
N ALA A 135 -22.53 1.66 5.91
CA ALA A 135 -23.77 1.16 5.33
C ALA A 135 -24.90 1.47 6.32
N ARG A 136 -25.80 2.38 5.94
CA ARG A 136 -26.68 3.03 6.92
C ARG A 136 -27.46 1.94 7.62
N ARG A 137 -27.45 1.96 8.96
CA ARG A 137 -28.15 0.97 9.80
C ARG A 137 -29.57 0.67 9.32
N LYS A 138 -30.25 1.70 8.81
CA LYS A 138 -31.58 1.61 8.21
C LYS A 138 -31.63 0.76 6.92
N LYS A 139 -30.67 0.89 6.00
CA LYS A 139 -30.59 0.02 4.82
C LYS A 139 -30.26 -1.42 5.19
N ILE A 140 -29.46 -1.63 6.23
CA ILE A 140 -29.18 -2.97 6.75
C ILE A 140 -30.46 -3.56 7.36
N HIS A 141 -31.22 -2.76 8.12
CA HIS A 141 -32.49 -3.18 8.70
C HIS A 141 -33.56 -3.49 7.64
N GLU A 142 -33.76 -2.60 6.67
CA GLU A 142 -34.67 -2.82 5.53
C GLU A 142 -34.33 -4.11 4.80
N TYR A 143 -33.05 -4.33 4.47
CA TYR A 143 -32.59 -5.57 3.87
C TYR A 143 -32.91 -6.80 4.74
N MET A 144 -32.69 -6.72 6.06
CA MET A 144 -32.96 -7.85 6.96
C MET A 144 -34.45 -8.16 7.07
N VAL A 145 -35.32 -7.15 7.06
CA VAL A 145 -36.77 -7.33 7.06
C VAL A 145 -37.25 -7.93 5.73
N GLU A 146 -36.68 -7.53 4.61
CA GLU A 146 -37.05 -8.04 3.28
C GLU A 146 -36.56 -9.48 3.03
N ASN A 147 -35.47 -9.88 3.68
CA ASN A 147 -34.77 -11.14 3.37
C ASN A 147 -34.86 -12.19 4.50
N THR A 148 -35.57 -11.88 5.59
CA THR A 148 -35.79 -12.84 6.66
C THR A 148 -37.27 -12.84 7.04
N ALA A 149 -37.81 -14.02 7.35
CA ALA A 149 -39.20 -14.14 7.81
C ALA A 149 -39.40 -13.70 9.27
N HIS A 150 -38.39 -13.09 9.89
CA HIS A 150 -38.41 -12.68 11.29
C HIS A 150 -38.63 -11.18 11.40
N ASP A 151 -39.34 -10.74 12.44
CA ASP A 151 -39.48 -9.33 12.78
C ASP A 151 -38.15 -8.79 13.36
N VAL A 152 -37.21 -8.48 12.46
CA VAL A 152 -35.93 -7.90 12.82
C VAL A 152 -36.16 -6.45 13.24
N LYS A 153 -35.63 -6.05 14.41
CA LYS A 153 -35.73 -4.68 14.90
C LYS A 153 -34.40 -3.95 14.73
N MET A 154 -34.45 -2.62 14.68
CA MET A 154 -33.23 -1.79 14.57
C MET A 154 -32.20 -2.06 15.67
N LYS A 155 -32.66 -2.44 16.88
CA LYS A 155 -31.79 -2.85 18.00
C LYS A 155 -30.90 -4.04 17.63
N ASP A 156 -31.37 -4.94 16.78
CA ASP A 156 -30.60 -6.10 16.34
C ASP A 156 -29.48 -5.69 15.39
N VAL A 157 -29.72 -4.70 14.53
CA VAL A 157 -28.67 -4.07 13.69
C VAL A 157 -27.64 -3.35 14.55
N HIS A 158 -28.07 -2.63 15.59
CA HIS A 158 -27.15 -1.99 16.54
C HIS A 158 -26.29 -3.01 17.28
N ASN A 159 -26.89 -4.08 17.77
CA ASN A 159 -26.17 -5.16 18.46
C ASN A 159 -25.21 -5.88 17.52
N LEU A 160 -25.62 -6.12 16.28
CA LEU A 160 -24.79 -6.75 15.25
C LEU A 160 -23.57 -5.88 14.93
N LEU A 161 -23.76 -4.60 14.61
CA LEU A 161 -22.65 -3.69 14.33
C LEU A 161 -21.75 -3.46 15.54
N SER A 162 -22.34 -3.40 16.75
CA SER A 162 -21.55 -3.30 17.99
C SER A 162 -20.73 -4.56 18.24
N LYS A 163 -21.27 -5.75 17.94
CA LYS A 163 -20.49 -7.00 17.97
C LYS A 163 -19.38 -6.97 16.94
N LEU A 164 -19.67 -6.59 15.70
CA LEU A 164 -18.70 -6.51 14.60
C LEU A 164 -17.56 -5.53 14.91
N ASN A 165 -17.88 -4.34 15.43
CA ASN A 165 -16.86 -3.36 15.82
C ASN A 165 -16.02 -3.82 17.02
N ARG A 166 -16.59 -4.60 17.95
CA ARG A 166 -15.85 -5.20 19.07
C ARG A 166 -14.98 -6.38 18.64
N THR A 167 -15.39 -7.14 17.63
CA THR A 167 -14.58 -8.21 17.04
C THR A 167 -13.44 -7.65 16.18
N ASP A 168 -13.69 -6.58 15.43
CA ASP A 168 -12.67 -5.87 14.66
C ASP A 168 -11.66 -5.13 15.56
N GLY A 169 -12.05 -4.85 16.82
CA GLY A 169 -11.21 -4.26 17.86
C GLY A 169 -10.56 -5.26 18.82
N ARG A 170 -10.77 -6.58 18.68
CA ARG A 170 -9.95 -7.61 19.36
C ARG A 170 -8.85 -8.06 18.40
N SER A 171 -7.90 -7.16 18.17
CA SER A 171 -6.58 -7.41 17.61
C SER A 171 -5.61 -6.42 18.25
#